data_AF-A0A5B2YGV4-F1
#
_entry.id   AF-A0A5B2YGV4-F1
#
_cell.length_a   1.000
_cell.length_b   1.000
_cell.length_c   1.000
_cell.angle_alpha   90.00
_cell.angle_beta   90.00
_cell.angle_gamma   90.00
#
_symmetry.space_group_name_H-M   'P 1'
#
loop_
_entity.id
_entity.type
_entity.pdbx_description
1 polymer ?
#
loop_
_entity_poly.entity_id
_entity_poly.type
_entity_poly.pdbx_seq_one_letter_code
_entity_poly.pdbx_strand_id
1 'polypeptide(L)'
;MGIIRTYANHPINNDTISLKFTEFLKLCTPENYRSSTASRKRIDASLRRLASVTLSFTSNNSSTVYTTHLVQSALLDPESDQVVLQVDPKI
;
A
#
# COMPACT_ATOMS: atom_id res chain seq x y z
N MET A 1 0.35 -8.62 -2.02
CA MET A 1 -0.97 -8.58 -2.70
C MET A 1 -1.95 -7.57 -2.12
N GLY A 2 -1.82 -7.13 -0.85
CA GLY A 2 -2.76 -6.17 -0.25
C GLY A 2 -2.87 -4.80 -0.94
N ILE A 3 -1.73 -4.13 -1.19
CA ILE A 3 -1.72 -2.79 -1.83
C ILE A 3 -2.29 -2.83 -3.25
N ILE A 4 -1.88 -3.80 -4.07
CA ILE A 4 -2.39 -3.96 -5.45
C ILE A 4 -3.91 -4.17 -5.44
N ARG A 5 -4.42 -5.01 -4.52
CA ARG A 5 -5.87 -5.20 -4.37
C ARG A 5 -6.58 -3.96 -3.83
N THR A 6 -5.90 -3.13 -3.07
CA THR A 6 -6.45 -1.86 -2.58
C THR A 6 -6.59 -0.89 -3.75
N TYR A 7 -5.57 -0.78 -4.61
CA TYR A 7 -5.61 0.03 -5.84
C TYR A 7 -6.68 -0.45 -6.83
N ALA A 8 -6.84 -1.77 -6.97
CA ALA A 8 -7.82 -2.34 -7.89
C ALA A 8 -9.28 -2.20 -7.41
N ASN A 9 -9.53 -2.13 -6.09
CA ASN A 9 -10.88 -2.17 -5.52
C ASN A 9 -11.35 -0.85 -4.90
N HIS A 10 -10.47 0.14 -4.72
CA HIS A 10 -10.82 1.44 -4.13
C HIS A 10 -10.48 2.60 -5.08
N PRO A 11 -11.37 3.60 -5.21
CA PRO A 11 -11.08 4.79 -5.98
C PRO A 11 -9.93 5.57 -5.34
N ILE A 12 -9.01 6.03 -6.18
CA ILE A 12 -7.94 6.96 -5.78
C ILE A 12 -8.53 8.36 -5.80
N ASN A 13 -8.58 9.02 -4.64
CA ASN A 13 -9.04 10.39 -4.52
C ASN A 13 -7.84 11.28 -4.23
N ASN A 14 -7.50 12.19 -5.14
CA ASN A 14 -6.38 13.13 -4.96
C ASN A 14 -5.07 12.40 -4.55
N ASP A 15 -4.70 11.39 -5.35
CA ASP A 15 -3.54 10.51 -5.14
C ASP A 15 -3.52 9.75 -3.81
N THR A 16 -4.64 9.72 -3.09
CA THR A 16 -4.76 9.05 -1.80
C THR A 16 -5.91 8.05 -1.78
N ILE A 17 -5.68 6.96 -1.06
CA ILE A 17 -6.69 5.97 -0.72
C ILE A 17 -6.77 5.91 0.79
N SER A 18 -7.93 6.22 1.34
CA SER A 18 -8.22 6.02 2.76
C SER A 18 -9.25 4.91 2.92
N LEU A 19 -8.94 3.94 3.79
CA LEU A 19 -9.84 2.85 4.14
C LEU A 19 -9.61 2.41 5.58
N LYS A 20 -10.58 1.68 6.14
CA LYS A 20 -10.44 1.14 7.50
C LYS A 20 -9.34 0.07 7.54
N PHE A 21 -8.61 0.00 8.64
CA PHE A 21 -7.59 -1.03 8.84
C PHE A 21 -8.15 -2.45 8.66
N THR A 22 -9.38 -2.70 9.12
CA THR A 22 -10.00 -4.01 8.98
C THR A 22 -10.29 -4.38 7.53
N GLU A 23 -10.67 -3.41 6.70
CA GLU A 23 -10.90 -3.60 5.26
C GLU A 23 -9.58 -3.84 4.54
N PHE A 24 -8.56 -3.05 4.85
CA PHE A 24 -7.21 -3.24 4.33
C PHE A 24 -6.65 -4.62 4.70
N LEU A 25 -6.86 -5.05 5.95
CA LEU A 25 -6.44 -6.36 6.44
C LEU A 25 -7.15 -7.50 5.69
N LYS A 26 -8.44 -7.36 5.37
CA LYS A 26 -9.18 -8.34 4.55
C LYS A 26 -8.59 -8.43 3.14
N LEU A 27 -8.20 -7.32 2.54
CA LEU A 27 -7.53 -7.30 1.23
C LEU A 27 -6.14 -7.94 1.28
N CYS A 28 -5.43 -7.80 2.40
CA CYS A 28 -4.12 -8.40 2.62
C CYS A 28 -4.18 -9.90 2.94
N THR A 29 -5.16 -10.35 3.71
CA THR A 29 -5.24 -11.71 4.26
C THR A 29 -6.70 -12.21 4.28
N PRO A 30 -7.26 -12.57 3.11
CA PRO A 30 -8.69 -12.85 2.97
C PRO A 30 -9.18 -14.05 3.80
N GLU A 31 -8.34 -15.07 4.03
CA GLU A 31 -8.76 -16.30 4.72
C GLU A 31 -8.54 -16.30 6.24
N ASN A 32 -7.79 -15.33 6.79
CA ASN A 32 -7.40 -15.31 8.21
C ASN A 32 -7.31 -13.89 8.78
N TYR A 33 -8.33 -13.07 8.52
CA TYR A 33 -8.39 -11.73 9.10
C TYR A 33 -8.85 -11.81 10.57
N ARG A 34 -7.90 -11.66 11.50
CA ARG A 34 -8.20 -11.30 12.90
C ARG A 34 -7.46 -10.01 13.20
N SER A 35 -8.19 -8.96 13.57
CA SER A 35 -7.59 -7.69 13.98
C SER A 35 -7.02 -7.82 15.38
N SER A 36 -5.83 -8.41 15.49
CA SER A 36 -5.06 -8.48 16.72
C SER A 36 -3.96 -7.41 16.72
N THR A 37 -3.44 -7.07 17.90
CA THR A 37 -2.23 -6.24 18.04
C THR A 37 -1.03 -6.81 17.28
N ALA A 38 -0.90 -8.15 17.20
CA ALA A 38 0.13 -8.81 16.39
C ALA A 38 -0.08 -8.57 14.88
N SER A 39 -1.33 -8.65 14.40
CA SER A 39 -1.68 -8.36 13.00
C SER A 39 -1.39 -6.90 12.63
N ARG A 40 -1.72 -5.95 13.52
CA ARG A 40 -1.40 -4.51 13.34
C ARG A 40 0.10 -4.28 13.21
N LYS A 41 0.92 -4.84 14.11
CA LYS A 41 2.40 -4.74 14.04
C LYS A 41 2.96 -5.34 12.74
N ARG A 42 2.43 -6.49 12.31
CA ARG A 42 2.88 -7.13 11.07
C ARG A 42 2.53 -6.31 9.83
N ILE A 43 1.35 -5.71 9.79
CA ILE A 43 0.94 -4.82 8.70
C ILE A 43 1.76 -3.52 8.73
N ASP A 44 1.99 -2.90 9.88
CA ASP A 44 2.89 -1.73 10.00
C ASP A 44 4.29 -2.04 9.45
N ALA A 45 4.90 -3.15 9.89
CA ALA A 45 6.19 -3.58 9.37
C ALA A 45 6.18 -3.84 7.85
N SER A 46 5.05 -4.32 7.32
CA SER A 46 4.88 -4.55 5.88
C SER A 46 4.68 -3.24 5.11
N LEU A 47 3.90 -2.30 5.64
CA LEU A 47 3.68 -0.97 5.04
C LEU A 47 4.99 -0.18 4.99
N ARG A 48 5.78 -0.19 6.06
CA ARG A 48 7.12 0.43 6.10
C ARG A 48 8.04 -0.16 5.02
N ARG A 49 8.03 -1.49 4.86
CA ARG A 49 8.76 -2.15 3.78
C ARG A 49 8.25 -1.73 2.41
N LEU A 50 6.94 -1.65 2.20
CA LEU A 50 6.37 -1.27 0.91
C LEU A 50 6.67 0.17 0.52
N ALA A 51 6.72 1.10 1.48
CA ALA A 51 7.21 2.46 1.26
C ALA A 51 8.69 2.49 0.82
N SER A 52 9.49 1.52 1.26
CA SER A 52 10.90 1.40 0.84
C SER A 52 11.11 0.65 -0.48
N VAL A 53 10.06 0.04 -1.07
CA VAL A 53 10.19 -0.69 -2.33
C VAL A 53 10.07 0.26 -3.50
N THR A 54 11.14 0.34 -4.30
CA THR A 54 11.19 1.00 -5.59
C THR A 54 10.98 -0.01 -6.73
N LEU A 55 10.22 0.39 -7.74
CA LEU A 55 10.06 -0.30 -9.01
C LEU A 55 10.96 0.40 -10.04
N SER A 56 11.79 -0.37 -10.74
CA SER A 56 12.61 0.13 -11.85
C SER A 56 12.20 -0.54 -13.15
N PHE A 57 11.86 0.28 -14.15
CA PHE A 57 11.50 -0.13 -15.50
C PHE A 57 12.62 0.28 -16.44
N THR A 58 13.12 -0.67 -17.22
CA THR A 58 14.05 -0.40 -18.31
C THR A 58 13.32 -0.66 -19.61
N SER A 59 13.33 0.33 -20.51
CA SER A 59 12.76 0.15 -21.84
C SER A 59 13.66 -0.77 -22.67
N ASN A 60 13.09 -1.76 -23.35
CA ASN A 60 13.85 -2.62 -24.25
C ASN A 60 14.46 -1.85 -25.44
N ASN A 61 13.93 -0.65 -25.74
CA ASN A 61 14.31 0.17 -26.90
C ASN A 61 15.13 1.42 -26.53
N SER A 62 15.40 1.68 -25.24
CA SER A 62 16.21 2.81 -24.80
C SER A 62 16.97 2.51 -23.50
N SER A 63 18.18 3.06 -23.35
CA SER A 63 18.98 2.95 -22.12
C SER A 63 18.39 3.73 -20.92
N THR A 64 17.17 4.24 -21.03
CA THR A 64 16.51 5.01 -19.98
C THR A 64 15.95 4.07 -18.93
N VAL A 65 16.46 4.18 -17.72
CA VAL A 65 15.96 3.50 -16.53
C VAL A 65 15.02 4.44 -15.80
N TYR A 66 13.78 4.01 -15.62
CA TYR A 66 12.74 4.75 -14.89
C TYR A 66 12.52 4.09 -13.53
N THR A 67 12.67 4.85 -12.44
CA THR A 67 12.49 4.33 -11.08
C THR A 67 11.40 5.11 -10.35
N THR A 68 10.45 4.41 -9.73
CA THR A 68 9.27 4.95 -9.01
C THR A 68 8.99 4.13 -7.74
N HIS A 69 8.18 4.63 -6.81
CA HIS A 69 7.81 3.91 -5.58
C HIS A 69 6.44 3.25 -5.72
N LEU A 70 6.23 2.11 -5.06
CA LEU A 70 4.91 1.44 -5.06
C LEU A 70 3.83 2.28 -4.36
N VAL A 71 4.22 2.99 -3.30
CA VAL A 71 3.44 4.00 -2.56
C VAL A 71 4.40 5.16 -2.28
N GLN A 72 3.94 6.39 -2.43
CA GLN A 72 4.71 7.57 -2.04
C GLN A 72 4.80 7.70 -0.52
N SER A 73 3.69 7.42 0.17
CA SER A 73 3.62 7.39 1.63
C SER A 73 2.56 6.41 2.11
N ALA A 74 2.72 5.92 3.34
CA ALA A 74 1.73 5.08 3.99
C ALA A 74 1.59 5.52 5.46
N LEU A 75 0.36 5.77 5.88
CA LEU A 75 0.01 6.13 7.24
C LEU A 75 -0.93 5.07 7.81
N LEU A 76 -0.63 4.62 9.02
CA LEU A 76 -1.48 3.75 9.82
C LEU A 76 -1.81 4.51 11.10
N ASP A 77 -3.07 4.85 11.28
CA ASP A 77 -3.58 5.46 12.51
C ASP A 77 -4.35 4.41 13.32
N PRO A 78 -3.78 3.91 14.44
CA PRO A 78 -4.46 2.97 15.32
C PRO A 78 -5.63 3.57 16.09
N GLU A 79 -5.65 4.89 16.33
CA GLU A 79 -6.69 5.57 17.12
C GLU A 79 -7.97 5.76 16.30
N SER A 80 -7.83 6.20 15.04
CA SER A 80 -8.97 6.35 14.12
C SER A 80 -9.31 5.07 13.33
N ASP A 81 -8.54 4.00 13.50
CA ASP A 81 -8.62 2.74 12.75
C ASP A 81 -8.50 2.92 11.22
N GLN A 82 -7.68 3.87 10.79
CA GLN A 82 -7.51 4.21 9.38
C GLN A 82 -6.14 3.82 8.82
N VAL A 83 -6.15 3.44 7.55
CA VAL A 83 -4.97 3.29 6.71
C VAL A 83 -5.11 4.27 5.56
N VAL A 84 -4.11 5.14 5.39
CA VAL A 84 -4.02 6.06 4.27
C VAL A 84 -2.80 5.69 3.44
N LEU A 85 -3.01 5.41 2.16
CA LEU A 85 -1.96 5.15 1.19
C LEU A 85 -1.93 6.30 0.20
N GLN A 86 -0.77 6.91 0.01
CA GLN A 86 -0.54 7.86 -1.06
C GLN A 86 0.14 7.15 -2.22
N VAL A 87 -0.48 7.23 -3.39
CA VAL A 87 0.01 6.65 -4.63
C VAL A 87 1.13 7.55 -5.17
N ASP A 88 2.16 6.95 -5.79
CA ASP A 88 3.12 7.74 -6.55
C ASP A 88 2.38 8.32 -7.78
N PRO A 89 2.34 9.65 -7.98
CA PRO A 89 1.57 10.28 -9.04
C PRO A 89 2.03 9.91 -10.46
N LYS A 90 3.13 9.16 -10.57
CA LYS A 90 3.65 8.66 -11.84
C LYS A 90 3.36 7.17 -12.11
N ILE A 91 2.60 6.51 -11.23
CA ILE A 91 2.03 5.16 -11.45
C ILE A 91 0.69 5.24 -12.16
#